data_AF-A0A9E0V941-F1
#
_entry.id   AF-A0A9E0V941-F1
#
_cell.length_a   1.000
_cell.length_b   1.000
_cell.length_c   1.000
_cell.angle_alpha   90.00
_cell.angle_beta   90.00
_cell.angle_gamma   90.00
#
_symmetry.space_group_name_H-M   'P 1'
#
loop_
_entity.id
_entity.type
_entity.pdbx_description
1 polymer ?
#
loop_
_entity_poly.entity_id
_entity_poly.type
_entity_poly.pdbx_seq_one_letter_code
_entity_poly.pdbx_strand_id
1 'polypeptide(L)'
;MLKTISRICWLVAMLAAFGLPAKAQLNVFTYQGSLKSGSAPASGAYDFQFFYYAVETGGTALGGEELTNVAVANGIFTVSLAAPSNVFDGSVRYLEIRVRPAGGGAYETLAPRRLLTSAPYAVKSLKADLATTADNAVTAQIADDASALGGIQASGYLTKTEADTSFIKNQTTAQTGDFNVSGTGTANVLNAETQFNLGGSRILSNPGDANLFAGTGAGLSNTEGIGNAFFGSSAGLLNTSGIGNSFFGANSGNSNTTGTGNSFFGQAAGLSNTTGASNSFFGGIAGQSNTTGLRNSFFGTTTGIQNTTGNDNSFFGRGAGGTNTTGSGNTAVGHLSDFLVGNLQNATAIGNRALVGQSNSLVLGSINGVNGATADTTVGIGTTTPNTNSKLHVNGTIRVTNGAVYITNPNTVIITSPNGACWGITVNNSGALSTFPVNPCP
;
A
#
# COMPACT_ATOMS: atom_id res chain seq x y z
N MET A 1 25.99 39.29 30.27
CA MET A 1 27.11 38.46 30.76
C MET A 1 27.22 38.38 32.29
N LEU A 2 26.94 39.44 33.06
CA LEU A 2 27.02 39.39 34.54
C LEU A 2 25.97 38.48 35.25
N LYS A 3 24.80 38.25 34.66
CA LYS A 3 23.74 37.40 35.29
C LYS A 3 24.00 35.89 35.20
N THR A 4 24.86 35.42 34.29
CA THR A 4 25.16 33.99 34.11
C THR A 4 26.28 33.51 35.05
N ILE A 5 27.21 34.39 35.41
CA ILE A 5 28.31 34.10 36.34
C ILE A 5 27.79 33.92 37.78
N SER A 6 26.79 34.70 38.20
CA SER A 6 26.19 34.60 39.53
C SER A 6 25.51 33.25 39.79
N ARG A 7 24.87 32.65 38.77
CA ARG A 7 24.22 31.34 38.92
C ARG A 7 25.21 30.16 38.96
N ILE A 8 26.35 30.28 38.28
CA ILE A 8 27.43 29.28 38.34
C ILE A 8 28.15 29.35 39.70
N CYS A 9 28.38 30.54 40.25
CA CYS A 9 28.93 30.68 41.61
C CYS A 9 28.01 30.09 42.70
N TRP A 10 26.68 30.22 42.56
CA TRP A 10 25.74 29.60 43.50
C TRP A 10 25.69 28.07 43.39
N LEU A 11 25.82 27.51 42.18
CA LEU A 11 25.85 26.04 41.99
C LEU A 11 27.15 25.41 42.50
N VAL A 12 28.30 26.10 42.32
CA VAL A 12 29.60 25.65 42.86
C VAL A 12 29.66 25.83 44.39
N ALA A 13 29.03 26.87 44.94
CA ALA A 13 28.90 27.04 46.40
C ALA A 13 27.95 26.00 47.03
N MET A 14 26.90 25.57 46.33
CA MET A 14 26.03 24.48 46.79
C MET A 14 26.68 23.09 46.68
N LEU A 15 27.56 22.85 45.69
CA LEU A 15 28.31 21.59 45.59
C LEU A 15 29.43 21.46 46.64
N ALA A 16 29.99 22.58 47.12
CA ALA A 16 30.96 22.60 48.21
C ALA A 16 30.32 22.44 49.61
N ALA A 17 29.00 22.56 49.73
CA ALA A 17 28.28 22.48 51.00
C ALA A 17 27.83 21.06 51.42
N PHE A 18 28.06 20.04 50.58
CA PHE A 18 27.73 18.63 50.88
C PHE A 18 28.95 17.72 51.09
N GLY A 19 30.15 18.31 51.24
CA GLY A 19 31.34 17.60 51.69
C GLY A 19 31.54 17.72 53.20
N LEU A 20 30.57 17.34 54.02
CA LEU A 20 30.83 17.16 55.45
C LEU A 20 31.63 15.86 55.62
N PRO A 21 32.84 15.88 56.20
CA PRO A 21 33.46 14.63 56.62
C PRO A 21 32.49 13.97 57.61
N ALA A 22 32.12 12.72 57.30
CA ALA A 22 31.39 11.86 58.22
C ALA A 22 32.08 11.96 59.58
N LYS A 23 31.35 12.48 60.58
CA LYS A 23 31.87 12.52 61.95
C LYS A 23 32.15 11.08 62.35
N ALA A 24 33.41 10.80 62.65
CA ALA A 24 33.86 9.53 63.18
C ALA A 24 32.92 9.09 64.31
N GLN A 25 32.38 7.89 64.15
CA GLN A 25 31.54 7.23 65.14
C GLN A 25 32.29 7.18 66.48
N LEU A 26 31.57 7.50 67.57
CA LEU A 26 32.13 7.56 68.93
C LEU A 26 32.83 6.24 69.30
N ASN A 27 34.13 6.31 69.65
CA ASN A 27 34.92 5.18 70.17
C ASN A 27 34.55 4.83 71.62
N VAL A 28 33.28 4.97 72.00
CA VAL A 28 32.80 4.79 73.37
C VAL A 28 32.06 3.47 73.48
N PHE A 29 32.41 2.64 74.45
CA PHE A 29 31.72 1.38 74.75
C PHE A 29 31.50 1.21 76.25
N THR A 30 30.46 0.48 76.63
CA THR A 30 30.17 0.18 78.03
C THR A 30 30.95 -1.06 78.49
N TYR A 31 31.65 -0.95 79.61
CA TYR A 31 32.32 -2.06 80.28
C TYR A 31 31.65 -2.34 81.62
N GLN A 32 31.26 -3.59 81.86
CA GLN A 32 30.75 -4.06 83.14
C GLN A 32 31.74 -5.06 83.74
N GLY A 33 32.21 -4.78 84.94
CA GLY A 33 33.20 -5.59 85.64
C GLY A 33 32.73 -6.05 87.01
N SER A 34 33.42 -7.04 87.57
CA SER A 34 33.25 -7.46 88.95
C SER A 34 34.52 -7.27 89.76
N LEU A 35 34.39 -6.72 90.96
CA LEU A 35 35.48 -6.46 91.90
C LEU A 35 35.24 -7.19 93.22
N LYS A 36 36.26 -7.85 93.75
CA LYS A 36 36.27 -8.46 95.08
C LYS A 36 37.35 -7.82 95.94
N SER A 37 37.05 -7.65 97.23
CA SER A 37 38.06 -7.34 98.24
C SER A 37 38.30 -8.61 99.05
N GLY A 38 39.44 -9.25 98.82
CA GLY A 38 39.68 -10.64 99.27
C GLY A 38 38.67 -11.61 98.62
N SER A 39 37.97 -12.40 99.44
CA SER A 39 36.94 -13.34 98.97
C SER A 39 35.53 -12.74 98.89
N ALA A 40 35.31 -11.53 99.41
CA ALA A 40 33.99 -10.88 99.47
C ALA A 40 33.79 -9.88 98.31
N PRO A 41 32.55 -9.69 97.81
CA PRO A 41 32.25 -8.64 96.84
C PRO A 41 32.59 -7.25 97.40
N ALA A 42 33.29 -6.42 96.62
CA ALA A 42 33.62 -5.07 97.04
C ALA A 42 32.41 -4.14 96.93
N SER A 43 32.21 -3.24 97.89
CA SER A 43 31.20 -2.18 97.84
C SER A 43 31.81 -0.85 98.26
N GLY A 44 31.41 0.25 97.61
CA GLY A 44 31.94 1.60 97.86
C GLY A 44 32.42 2.30 96.58
N ALA A 45 33.02 3.48 96.72
CA ALA A 45 33.60 4.22 95.60
C ALA A 45 35.08 3.84 95.39
N TYR A 46 35.45 3.59 94.14
CA TYR A 46 36.81 3.20 93.73
C TYR A 46 37.29 4.06 92.56
N ASP A 47 38.59 4.33 92.49
CA ASP A 47 39.22 4.88 91.30
C ASP A 47 39.74 3.72 90.44
N PHE A 48 39.52 3.79 89.13
CA PHE A 48 39.95 2.79 88.17
C PHE A 48 40.80 3.41 87.07
N GLN A 49 41.84 2.69 86.65
CA GLN A 49 42.57 2.95 85.41
C GLN A 49 42.35 1.81 84.43
N PHE A 50 42.03 2.14 83.19
CA PHE A 50 41.82 1.21 82.09
C PHE A 50 42.84 1.47 80.99
N PHE A 51 43.72 0.50 80.74
CA PHE A 51 44.76 0.62 79.71
C PHE A 51 44.65 -0.48 78.67
N TYR A 52 44.86 -0.12 77.41
CA TYR A 52 44.83 -1.04 76.27
C TYR A 52 46.25 -1.51 75.93
N TYR A 53 46.41 -2.80 75.66
CA TYR A 53 47.69 -3.42 75.31
C TYR A 53 47.56 -4.32 74.08
N ALA A 54 48.64 -4.40 73.30
CA ALA A 54 48.75 -5.34 72.18
C ALA A 54 49.07 -6.79 72.61
N VAL A 55 49.58 -6.97 73.83
CA VAL A 55 50.05 -8.26 74.37
C VAL A 55 49.44 -8.55 75.75
N GLU A 56 49.31 -9.83 76.10
CA GLU A 56 48.67 -10.30 77.33
C GLU A 56 49.49 -9.97 78.59
N THR A 57 50.82 -10.03 78.52
CA THR A 57 51.75 -9.71 79.62
C THR A 57 52.89 -8.81 79.12
N GLY A 58 53.28 -7.80 79.91
CA GLY A 58 54.33 -6.84 79.53
C GLY A 58 53.88 -5.82 78.48
N GLY A 59 54.83 -5.28 77.70
CA GLY A 59 54.56 -4.30 76.64
C GLY A 59 54.23 -2.88 77.13
N THR A 60 54.09 -1.94 76.19
CA THR A 60 53.73 -0.54 76.45
C THR A 60 52.22 -0.34 76.25
N ALA A 61 51.59 0.49 77.08
CA ALA A 61 50.17 0.81 76.93
C ALA A 61 49.94 1.62 75.63
N LEU A 62 48.90 1.26 74.88
CA LEU A 62 48.46 1.95 73.65
C LEU A 62 47.60 3.19 73.93
N GLY A 63 47.40 3.49 75.21
CA GLY A 63 46.51 4.53 75.71
C GLY A 63 45.53 3.96 76.73
N GLY A 64 44.80 4.84 77.40
CA GLY A 64 43.90 4.47 78.48
C GLY A 64 43.25 5.69 79.12
N GLU A 65 42.39 5.44 80.09
CA GLU A 65 41.69 6.48 80.84
C GLU A 65 41.62 6.14 82.33
N GLU A 66 41.52 7.18 83.15
CA GLU A 66 41.31 7.09 84.59
C GLU A 66 39.91 7.60 84.93
N LEU A 67 39.16 6.79 85.67
CA LEU A 67 37.82 7.10 86.14
C LEU A 67 37.85 7.15 87.67
N THR A 68 37.51 8.29 88.24
CA THR A 68 37.49 8.49 89.70
C THR A 68 36.08 8.30 90.25
N ASN A 69 35.97 7.92 91.54
CA ASN A 69 34.68 7.79 92.23
C ASN A 69 33.67 6.83 91.55
N VAL A 70 34.14 5.76 90.90
CA VAL A 70 33.26 4.75 90.32
C VAL A 70 32.56 3.98 91.42
N ALA A 71 31.24 4.01 91.42
CA ALA A 71 30.42 3.26 92.37
C ALA A 71 30.49 1.76 92.07
N VAL A 72 30.99 0.99 93.03
CA VAL A 72 30.95 -0.48 93.02
C VAL A 72 29.90 -0.92 94.02
N ALA A 73 28.90 -1.68 93.57
CA ALA A 73 27.82 -2.18 94.41
C ALA A 73 27.76 -3.70 94.32
N ASN A 74 27.87 -4.39 95.47
CA ASN A 74 27.87 -5.86 95.55
C ASN A 74 28.88 -6.50 94.59
N GLY A 75 30.04 -5.87 94.45
CA GLY A 75 31.13 -6.31 93.59
C GLY A 75 30.88 -6.15 92.10
N ILE A 76 29.93 -5.31 91.66
CA ILE A 76 29.69 -5.00 90.24
C ILE A 76 29.85 -3.50 90.01
N PHE A 77 30.45 -3.14 88.88
CA PHE A 77 30.52 -1.77 88.39
C PHE A 77 30.28 -1.73 86.88
N THR A 78 29.76 -0.60 86.40
CA THR A 78 29.56 -0.33 84.98
C THR A 78 30.14 1.04 84.66
N VAL A 79 30.98 1.11 83.64
CA VAL A 79 31.63 2.34 83.19
C VAL A 79 31.49 2.49 81.67
N SER A 80 31.56 3.72 81.20
CA SER A 80 31.63 4.03 79.77
C SER A 80 33.08 4.38 79.45
N LEU A 81 33.72 3.57 78.60
CA LEU A 81 35.12 3.73 78.23
C LEU A 81 35.23 4.34 76.84
N ALA A 82 36.10 5.33 76.68
CA ALA A 82 36.43 5.94 75.40
C ALA A 82 37.81 5.44 74.93
N ALA A 83 37.83 4.53 73.96
CA ALA A 83 39.09 4.06 73.41
C ALA A 83 39.79 5.17 72.60
N PRO A 84 41.12 5.36 72.76
CA PRO A 84 41.89 6.26 71.92
C PRO A 84 41.70 5.94 70.43
N SER A 85 41.73 6.98 69.58
CA SER A 85 41.68 6.80 68.13
C SER A 85 42.78 5.82 67.68
N ASN A 86 42.39 4.81 66.89
CA ASN A 86 43.24 3.75 66.34
C ASN A 86 43.59 2.57 67.26
N VAL A 87 43.04 2.47 68.48
CA VAL A 87 43.26 1.26 69.30
C VAL A 87 42.60 0.01 68.68
N PHE A 88 41.45 0.16 68.02
CA PHE A 88 40.75 -0.95 67.37
C PHE A 88 40.96 -0.92 65.85
N ASP A 89 42.05 -1.52 65.39
CA ASP A 89 42.45 -1.63 63.97
C ASP A 89 42.13 -3.01 63.36
N GLY A 90 41.41 -3.87 64.09
CA GLY A 90 41.12 -5.25 63.72
C GLY A 90 42.09 -6.29 64.31
N SER A 91 43.18 -5.86 64.94
CA SER A 91 44.10 -6.74 65.67
C SER A 91 43.60 -7.04 67.09
N VAL A 92 44.11 -8.12 67.70
CA VAL A 92 43.80 -8.49 69.08
C VAL A 92 44.25 -7.40 70.08
N ARG A 93 43.42 -7.12 71.09
CA ARG A 93 43.70 -6.17 72.17
C ARG A 93 43.38 -6.75 73.55
N TYR A 94 44.12 -6.30 74.56
CA TYR A 94 43.94 -6.68 75.96
C TYR A 94 43.68 -5.46 76.82
N LEU A 95 42.74 -5.56 77.76
CA LEU A 95 42.40 -4.52 78.74
C LEU A 95 43.06 -4.85 80.09
N GLU A 96 43.92 -3.96 80.56
CA GLU A 96 44.46 -3.98 81.92
C GLU A 96 43.65 -3.02 82.79
N ILE A 97 43.24 -3.51 83.96
CA ILE A 97 42.46 -2.74 84.93
C ILE A 97 43.30 -2.60 86.19
N ARG A 98 43.44 -1.37 86.67
CA ARG A 98 44.05 -1.08 87.96
C ARG A 98 43.04 -0.38 88.84
N VAL A 99 43.03 -0.70 90.13
CA VAL A 99 42.00 -0.21 91.06
C VAL A 99 42.60 0.21 92.40
N ARG A 100 41.99 1.22 93.03
CA ARG A 100 42.24 1.59 94.43
C ARG A 100 40.95 2.12 95.08
N PRO A 101 40.85 2.17 96.42
CA PRO A 101 39.79 2.94 97.08
C PRO A 101 39.81 4.41 96.64
N ALA A 102 38.63 5.01 96.45
CA ALA A 102 38.56 6.39 95.96
C ALA A 102 39.27 7.35 96.92
N GLY A 103 40.16 8.19 96.36
CA GLY A 103 40.84 9.25 97.12
C GLY A 103 42.04 8.83 97.98
N GLY A 104 42.51 7.56 97.94
CA GLY A 104 43.75 7.19 98.65
C GLY A 104 44.24 5.75 98.42
N GLY A 105 45.57 5.59 98.34
CA GLY A 105 46.25 4.30 98.14
C GLY A 105 46.98 4.18 96.79
N ALA A 106 47.85 3.17 96.67
CA ALA A 106 48.47 2.79 95.40
C ALA A 106 47.51 1.93 94.57
N TYR A 107 47.58 2.05 93.24
CA TYR A 107 46.78 1.23 92.33
C TYR A 107 47.25 -0.23 92.35
N GLU A 108 46.33 -1.16 92.58
CA GLU A 108 46.54 -2.60 92.43
C GLU A 108 46.14 -3.04 91.01
N THR A 109 46.99 -3.84 90.35
CA THR A 109 46.71 -4.34 89.00
C THR A 109 45.93 -5.64 89.07
N LEU A 110 44.77 -5.68 88.43
CA LEU A 110 43.92 -6.88 88.37
C LEU A 110 44.40 -7.81 87.24
N ALA A 111 45.36 -8.69 87.55
CA ALA A 111 45.84 -9.71 86.63
C ALA A 111 44.92 -10.95 86.59
N PRO A 112 44.80 -11.66 85.44
CA PRO A 112 45.39 -11.35 84.13
C PRO A 112 44.59 -10.29 83.35
N ARG A 113 45.23 -9.66 82.35
CA ARG A 113 44.54 -8.76 81.42
C ARG A 113 43.41 -9.49 80.70
N ARG A 114 42.36 -8.76 80.33
CA ARG A 114 41.19 -9.33 79.66
C ARG A 114 41.27 -9.13 78.15
N LEU A 115 41.17 -10.21 77.38
CA LEU A 115 41.08 -10.17 75.93
C LEU A 115 39.81 -9.40 75.50
N LEU A 116 39.99 -8.40 74.63
CA LEU A 116 38.89 -7.69 73.97
C LEU A 116 38.63 -8.36 72.61
N THR A 117 37.59 -9.18 72.54
CA THR A 117 37.10 -9.74 71.27
C THR A 117 36.20 -8.70 70.60
N SER A 118 36.45 -8.37 69.34
CA SER A 118 35.53 -7.51 68.58
C SER A 118 34.15 -8.17 68.52
N ALA A 119 33.13 -7.53 69.09
CA ALA A 119 31.75 -7.90 68.82
C ALA A 119 31.47 -7.66 67.32
N PRO A 120 30.64 -8.49 66.66
CA PRO A 120 30.50 -8.47 65.21
C PRO A 120 29.72 -7.23 64.76
N TYR A 121 30.41 -6.11 64.58
CA TYR A 121 29.89 -4.96 63.84
C TYR A 121 30.88 -4.56 62.74
N ALA A 122 30.41 -4.74 61.51
CA ALA A 122 30.75 -3.98 60.30
C ALA A 122 32.12 -4.15 59.62
N VAL A 123 32.71 -5.35 59.57
CA VAL A 123 33.71 -5.66 58.52
C VAL A 123 33.05 -5.85 57.13
N LYS A 124 31.73 -6.05 57.06
CA LYS A 124 31.01 -6.22 55.79
C LYS A 124 30.78 -4.93 54.98
N SER A 125 31.17 -3.75 55.47
CA SER A 125 30.96 -2.51 54.71
C SER A 125 32.10 -2.17 53.72
N LEU A 126 33.24 -2.86 53.76
CA LEU A 126 34.35 -2.63 52.81
C LEU A 126 34.18 -3.39 51.48
N LYS A 127 33.15 -4.24 51.37
CA LYS A 127 32.75 -4.89 50.10
C LYS A 127 31.49 -4.27 49.47
N ALA A 128 30.96 -3.20 50.04
CA ALA A 128 29.76 -2.52 49.53
C ALA A 128 30.06 -1.50 48.40
N ASP A 129 31.33 -1.19 48.12
CA ASP A 129 31.73 -0.38 46.96
C ASP A 129 31.60 -1.14 45.61
N LEU A 130 31.21 -2.41 45.64
CA LEU A 130 30.90 -3.24 44.46
C LEU A 130 29.42 -3.66 44.37
N ALA A 131 28.56 -3.13 45.24
CA ALA A 131 27.12 -3.40 45.22
C ALA A 131 26.31 -2.09 45.13
N THR A 132 26.76 -1.17 44.28
CA THR A 132 25.96 -0.05 43.78
C THR A 132 25.00 -0.58 42.71
N THR A 133 23.81 -1.01 43.15
CA THR A 133 22.55 -1.02 42.38
C THR A 133 22.52 -1.78 41.05
N ALA A 134 21.72 -2.85 40.99
CA ALA A 134 21.15 -3.39 39.75
C ALA A 134 20.09 -2.46 39.11
N ASP A 135 20.23 -1.14 39.24
CA ASP A 135 19.36 -0.12 38.63
C ASP A 135 20.10 0.76 37.61
N ASN A 136 21.38 0.49 37.31
CA ASN A 136 22.13 1.17 36.26
C ASN A 136 22.55 0.24 35.11
N ALA A 137 21.61 -0.58 34.63
CA ALA A 137 21.66 -1.08 33.25
C ALA A 137 21.37 0.09 32.28
N VAL A 138 22.24 1.11 32.27
CA VAL A 138 22.24 2.20 31.27
C VAL A 138 23.05 1.80 30.03
N THR A 139 23.39 0.52 29.88
CA THR A 139 23.82 -0.05 28.60
C THR A 139 23.38 -1.51 28.51
N ALA A 140 22.22 -1.74 27.89
CA ALA A 140 21.85 -3.04 27.31
C ALA A 140 22.83 -3.50 26.20
N GLN A 141 23.92 -2.77 25.95
CA GLN A 141 24.91 -3.08 24.93
C GLN A 141 25.90 -4.20 25.31
N ILE A 142 25.92 -4.64 26.59
CA ILE A 142 26.92 -5.61 27.09
C ILE A 142 26.29 -6.73 27.95
N ALA A 143 24.96 -6.93 27.88
CA ALA A 143 24.34 -8.08 28.54
C ALA A 143 24.67 -9.37 27.75
N ASP A 144 25.79 -10.00 28.11
CA ASP A 144 26.30 -11.25 27.51
C ASP A 144 25.53 -12.51 27.99
N ASP A 145 24.46 -12.36 28.77
CA ASP A 145 23.50 -13.43 29.07
C ASP A 145 22.58 -13.68 27.85
N ALA A 146 23.20 -14.11 26.75
CA ALA A 146 22.58 -14.52 25.50
C ALA A 146 21.61 -15.72 25.67
N SER A 147 21.54 -16.34 26.86
CA SER A 147 20.60 -17.43 27.16
C SER A 147 19.14 -16.98 27.19
N ALA A 148 18.85 -15.72 27.57
CA ALA A 148 17.50 -15.16 27.52
C ALA A 148 17.09 -14.68 26.12
N LEU A 149 18.06 -14.56 25.20
CA LEU A 149 17.90 -14.03 23.85
C LEU A 149 18.08 -15.11 22.76
N GLY A 150 17.95 -16.40 23.13
CA GLY A 150 18.08 -17.51 22.16
C GLY A 150 19.47 -17.63 21.52
N GLY A 151 20.52 -17.12 22.18
CA GLY A 151 21.91 -17.18 21.71
C GLY A 151 22.37 -15.99 20.84
N ILE A 152 21.51 -14.98 20.64
CA ILE A 152 21.86 -13.79 19.86
C ILE A 152 22.34 -12.68 20.81
N GLN A 153 23.53 -12.11 20.56
CA GLN A 153 24.02 -10.95 21.31
C GLN A 153 23.04 -9.77 21.22
N ALA A 154 22.87 -9.01 22.31
CA ALA A 154 21.97 -7.85 22.36
C ALA A 154 22.27 -6.81 21.25
N SER A 155 23.54 -6.70 20.82
CA SER A 155 23.99 -5.88 19.69
C SER A 155 23.50 -6.37 18.32
N GLY A 156 23.07 -7.62 18.21
CA GLY A 156 22.42 -8.19 17.02
C GLY A 156 20.93 -7.87 16.91
N TYR A 157 20.33 -7.32 17.99
CA TYR A 157 18.97 -6.79 17.94
C TYR A 157 19.00 -5.32 17.51
N LEU A 158 18.09 -4.98 16.61
CA LEU A 158 17.83 -3.60 16.20
C LEU A 158 17.40 -2.79 17.43
N THR A 159 18.29 -1.92 17.95
CA THR A 159 17.97 -0.93 19.00
C THR A 159 17.16 0.22 18.40
N LYS A 160 15.99 -0.09 17.86
CA LYS A 160 15.10 0.90 17.24
C LYS A 160 13.98 1.21 18.21
N THR A 161 13.82 2.49 18.54
CA THR A 161 12.78 2.96 19.45
C THR A 161 11.45 3.10 18.71
N GLU A 162 10.34 3.23 19.43
CA GLU A 162 9.03 3.57 18.86
C GLU A 162 9.04 4.88 18.05
N ALA A 163 10.07 5.73 18.23
CA ALA A 163 10.25 6.96 17.46
C ALA A 163 10.95 6.73 16.10
N ASP A 164 11.58 5.58 15.87
CA ASP A 164 12.31 5.31 14.63
C ASP A 164 11.32 4.99 13.49
N THR A 165 11.51 5.64 12.33
CA THR A 165 10.68 5.54 11.13
C THR A 165 11.36 4.76 10.00
N SER A 166 12.56 4.21 10.24
CA SER A 166 13.38 3.52 9.24
C SER A 166 12.98 2.06 8.96
N PHE A 167 11.81 1.62 9.43
CA PHE A 167 11.28 0.27 9.23
C PHE A 167 9.76 0.27 9.34
N ILE A 168 9.12 -0.77 8.79
CA ILE A 168 7.69 -0.97 8.93
C ILE A 168 7.39 -1.61 10.28
N LYS A 169 6.65 -0.90 11.14
CA LYS A 169 6.15 -1.40 12.42
C LYS A 169 4.97 -2.34 12.23
N ASN A 170 4.88 -3.39 13.04
CA ASN A 170 3.70 -4.23 13.12
C ASN A 170 2.68 -3.57 14.07
N GLN A 171 1.82 -2.72 13.52
CA GLN A 171 0.84 -1.94 14.26
C GLN A 171 -0.42 -1.74 13.43
N THR A 172 -1.52 -1.29 14.05
CA THR A 172 -2.80 -1.03 13.37
C THR A 172 -2.90 0.38 12.79
N THR A 173 -2.05 1.30 13.22
CA THR A 173 -2.05 2.70 12.74
C THR A 173 -1.22 2.82 11.46
N ALA A 174 -1.79 3.49 10.45
CA ALA A 174 -1.09 3.76 9.20
C ALA A 174 0.26 4.46 9.44
N GLN A 175 1.30 4.00 8.75
CA GLN A 175 2.63 4.61 8.80
C GLN A 175 2.82 5.53 7.60
N THR A 176 3.36 6.72 7.86
CA THR A 176 3.73 7.67 6.80
C THR A 176 5.15 7.36 6.34
N GLY A 177 5.31 6.97 5.08
CA GLY A 177 6.63 6.72 4.48
C GLY A 177 6.56 5.70 3.33
N ASP A 178 7.64 5.63 2.55
CA ASP A 178 7.74 4.68 1.44
C ASP A 178 8.12 3.28 1.96
N PHE A 179 7.43 2.26 1.45
CA PHE A 179 7.85 0.86 1.63
C PHE A 179 8.76 0.44 0.48
N ASN A 180 10.07 0.44 0.71
CA ASN A 180 11.08 0.06 -0.29
C ASN A 180 11.72 -1.29 0.05
N VAL A 181 11.58 -2.28 -0.83
CA VAL A 181 12.20 -3.61 -0.70
C VAL A 181 13.14 -3.83 -1.89
N SER A 182 14.43 -4.00 -1.62
CA SER A 182 15.37 -4.48 -2.64
C SER A 182 15.10 -5.96 -2.91
N GLY A 183 14.57 -6.30 -4.08
CA GLY A 183 14.26 -7.68 -4.48
C GLY A 183 12.77 -7.94 -4.67
N THR A 184 12.31 -9.12 -4.29
CA THR A 184 10.91 -9.56 -4.45
C THR A 184 10.16 -9.45 -3.11
N GLY A 185 9.16 -8.57 -3.06
CA GLY A 185 8.17 -8.55 -1.97
C GLY A 185 6.98 -9.45 -2.31
N THR A 186 6.43 -10.14 -1.31
CA THR A 186 5.13 -10.84 -1.42
C THR A 186 4.18 -10.26 -0.38
N ALA A 187 2.95 -9.99 -0.80
CA ALA A 187 1.88 -9.51 0.07
C ALA A 187 0.59 -10.22 -0.33
N ASN A 188 -0.24 -10.57 0.65
CA ASN A 188 -1.53 -11.22 0.37
C ASN A 188 -2.52 -10.21 -0.24
N VAL A 189 -2.60 -9.00 0.32
CA VAL A 189 -3.49 -7.93 -0.13
C VAL A 189 -2.71 -6.61 -0.17
N LEU A 190 -2.85 -5.86 -1.27
CA LEU A 190 -2.34 -4.51 -1.43
C LEU A 190 -3.51 -3.60 -1.82
N ASN A 191 -3.86 -2.67 -0.94
CA ASN A 191 -4.91 -1.68 -1.20
C ASN A 191 -4.25 -0.36 -1.59
N ALA A 192 -4.37 0.01 -2.87
CA ALA A 192 -3.97 1.33 -3.34
C ALA A 192 -5.16 2.28 -3.25
N GLU A 193 -4.93 3.51 -2.79
CA GLU A 193 -5.98 4.53 -2.70
C GLU A 193 -6.35 5.10 -4.09
N THR A 194 -5.35 5.28 -4.96
CA THR A 194 -5.53 5.99 -6.24
C THR A 194 -5.12 5.16 -7.46
N GLN A 195 -3.97 4.48 -7.38
CA GLN A 195 -3.39 3.78 -8.53
C GLN A 195 -2.35 2.73 -8.20
N PHE A 196 -2.13 1.81 -9.13
CA PHE A 196 -0.98 0.90 -9.17
C PHE A 196 -0.03 1.29 -10.31
N ASN A 197 1.25 1.47 -9.99
CA ASN A 197 2.29 1.87 -10.94
C ASN A 197 3.25 0.72 -11.26
N LEU A 198 3.71 0.63 -12.51
CA LEU A 198 4.79 -0.25 -12.94
C LEU A 198 5.84 0.59 -13.68
N GLY A 199 7.10 0.55 -13.24
CA GLY A 199 8.18 1.32 -13.87
C GLY A 199 7.92 2.84 -13.90
N GLY A 200 7.24 3.38 -12.88
CA GLY A 200 6.86 4.80 -12.80
C GLY A 200 5.61 5.19 -13.61
N SER A 201 5.03 4.27 -14.38
CA SER A 201 3.79 4.52 -15.14
C SER A 201 2.56 4.00 -14.41
N ARG A 202 1.47 4.79 -14.39
CA ARG A 202 0.17 4.33 -13.91
C ARG A 202 -0.40 3.25 -14.82
N ILE A 203 -0.66 2.07 -14.26
CA ILE A 203 -1.20 0.92 -15.00
C ILE A 203 -2.63 0.60 -14.58
N LEU A 204 -2.96 0.62 -13.29
CA LEU A 204 -4.33 0.42 -12.82
C LEU A 204 -4.82 1.63 -12.03
N SER A 205 -6.05 2.06 -12.26
CA SER A 205 -6.70 3.10 -11.47
C SER A 205 -8.22 3.09 -11.65
N ASN A 206 -8.91 3.76 -10.76
CA ASN A 206 -10.36 3.89 -10.72
C ASN A 206 -10.78 5.29 -10.23
N PRO A 207 -10.33 6.39 -10.86
CA PRO A 207 -10.78 7.73 -10.46
C PRO A 207 -12.30 7.85 -10.67
N GLY A 208 -12.99 8.72 -9.93
CA GLY A 208 -14.44 8.86 -10.01
C GLY A 208 -15.19 7.68 -9.37
N ASP A 209 -16.42 7.42 -9.84
CA ASP A 209 -17.29 6.36 -9.31
C ASP A 209 -17.43 5.18 -10.28
N ALA A 210 -17.34 3.96 -9.77
CA ALA A 210 -17.50 2.71 -10.52
C ALA A 210 -16.66 2.57 -11.82
N ASN A 211 -15.51 3.24 -11.91
CA ASN A 211 -14.60 3.13 -13.04
C ASN A 211 -13.55 2.02 -12.85
N LEU A 212 -13.04 1.44 -13.94
CA LEU A 212 -11.86 0.57 -13.92
C LEU A 212 -11.00 0.80 -15.17
N PHE A 213 -9.78 1.30 -14.96
CA PHE A 213 -8.84 1.59 -16.04
C PHE A 213 -7.58 0.76 -15.92
N ALA A 214 -7.18 0.13 -17.03
CA ALA A 214 -6.00 -0.70 -17.14
C ALA A 214 -5.18 -0.37 -18.39
N GLY A 215 -3.95 0.10 -18.20
CA GLY A 215 -3.01 0.46 -19.27
C GLY A 215 -2.46 1.88 -19.09
N THR A 216 -1.25 2.10 -19.59
CA THR A 216 -0.58 3.40 -19.50
C THR A 216 -1.44 4.50 -20.13
N GLY A 217 -1.81 5.50 -19.33
CA GLY A 217 -2.63 6.63 -19.78
C GLY A 217 -4.11 6.32 -19.97
N ALA A 218 -4.60 5.11 -19.63
CA ALA A 218 -6.03 4.80 -19.71
C ALA A 218 -6.82 5.73 -18.77
N GLY A 219 -7.81 6.46 -19.28
CA GLY A 219 -8.64 7.39 -18.51
C GLY A 219 -7.88 8.49 -17.75
N LEU A 220 -6.71 8.94 -18.23
CA LEU A 220 -5.83 9.87 -17.49
C LEU A 220 -6.48 11.20 -17.13
N SER A 221 -7.35 11.72 -17.99
CA SER A 221 -8.04 12.99 -17.75
C SER A 221 -9.35 12.84 -16.96
N ASN A 222 -9.70 11.64 -16.50
CA ASN A 222 -11.00 11.40 -15.88
C ASN A 222 -11.02 11.94 -14.45
N THR A 223 -11.93 12.87 -14.20
CA THR A 223 -12.11 13.53 -12.91
C THR A 223 -13.48 13.25 -12.29
N GLU A 224 -14.51 13.08 -13.12
CA GLU A 224 -15.92 12.97 -12.69
C GLU A 224 -16.70 11.87 -13.43
N GLY A 225 -16.04 11.09 -14.29
CA GLY A 225 -16.73 10.05 -15.06
C GLY A 225 -17.26 8.92 -14.18
N ILE A 226 -18.31 8.26 -14.64
CA ILE A 226 -18.99 7.21 -13.88
C ILE A 226 -19.15 5.95 -14.72
N GLY A 227 -18.82 4.78 -14.15
CA GLY A 227 -19.16 3.48 -14.76
C GLY A 227 -18.42 3.18 -16.07
N ASN A 228 -17.18 3.64 -16.22
CA ASN A 228 -16.36 3.44 -17.41
C ASN A 228 -15.34 2.30 -17.23
N ALA A 229 -15.10 1.55 -18.31
CA ALA A 229 -14.18 0.42 -18.33
C ALA A 229 -13.18 0.59 -19.49
N PHE A 230 -11.94 0.96 -19.18
CA PHE A 230 -10.92 1.29 -20.20
C PHE A 230 -9.71 0.36 -20.10
N PHE A 231 -9.39 -0.34 -21.19
CA PHE A 231 -8.34 -1.33 -21.25
C PHE A 231 -7.46 -1.10 -22.49
N GLY A 232 -6.18 -0.80 -22.27
CA GLY A 232 -5.20 -0.53 -23.32
C GLY A 232 -4.50 0.82 -23.15
N SER A 233 -3.33 0.96 -23.75
CA SER A 233 -2.57 2.21 -23.71
C SER A 233 -3.42 3.36 -24.26
N SER A 234 -3.56 4.43 -23.49
CA SER A 234 -4.29 5.66 -23.86
C SER A 234 -5.76 5.43 -24.24
N ALA A 235 -6.37 4.32 -23.79
CA ALA A 235 -7.81 4.09 -23.94
C ALA A 235 -8.58 5.14 -23.12
N GLY A 236 -9.50 5.88 -23.77
CA GLY A 236 -10.25 6.96 -23.10
C GLY A 236 -9.36 8.05 -22.48
N LEU A 237 -8.15 8.30 -23.00
CA LEU A 237 -7.16 9.20 -22.43
C LEU A 237 -7.75 10.57 -22.01
N LEU A 238 -8.51 11.20 -22.91
CA LEU A 238 -9.08 12.53 -22.72
C LEU A 238 -10.48 12.54 -22.11
N ASN A 239 -10.95 11.40 -21.59
CA ASN A 239 -12.25 11.32 -20.93
C ASN A 239 -12.24 12.07 -19.63
N THR A 240 -13.07 13.12 -19.51
CA THR A 240 -13.15 13.96 -18.31
C THR A 240 -14.33 13.58 -17.43
N SER A 241 -15.53 13.48 -18.03
CA SER A 241 -16.80 13.24 -17.33
C SER A 241 -17.76 12.32 -18.09
N GLY A 242 -17.26 11.56 -19.08
CA GLY A 242 -18.08 10.58 -19.80
C GLY A 242 -18.61 9.48 -18.88
N ILE A 243 -19.75 8.91 -19.25
CA ILE A 243 -20.49 7.94 -18.43
C ILE A 243 -20.74 6.66 -19.21
N GLY A 244 -20.49 5.50 -18.58
CA GLY A 244 -20.91 4.20 -19.11
C GLY A 244 -20.17 3.78 -20.38
N ASN A 245 -18.91 4.16 -20.56
CA ASN A 245 -18.14 3.81 -21.76
C ASN A 245 -17.28 2.56 -21.54
N SER A 246 -17.20 1.72 -22.57
CA SER A 246 -16.39 0.49 -22.61
C SER A 246 -15.37 0.59 -23.73
N PHE A 247 -14.10 0.85 -23.41
CA PHE A 247 -13.02 1.02 -24.40
C PHE A 247 -11.95 -0.05 -24.23
N PHE A 248 -11.75 -0.87 -25.25
CA PHE A 248 -10.84 -2.01 -25.23
C PHE A 248 -9.93 -1.97 -26.46
N GLY A 249 -8.67 -1.60 -26.26
CA GLY A 249 -7.66 -1.49 -27.30
C GLY A 249 -6.82 -0.23 -27.14
N ALA A 250 -5.58 -0.27 -27.65
CA ALA A 250 -4.70 0.90 -27.64
C ALA A 250 -5.35 2.08 -28.40
N ASN A 251 -5.42 3.24 -27.77
CA ASN A 251 -6.07 4.46 -28.27
C ASN A 251 -7.58 4.32 -28.57
N SER A 252 -8.25 3.29 -28.06
CA SER A 252 -9.70 3.18 -28.19
C SER A 252 -10.40 4.34 -27.47
N GLY A 253 -11.25 5.09 -28.18
CA GLY A 253 -11.95 6.26 -27.62
C GLY A 253 -11.03 7.35 -27.07
N ASN A 254 -9.80 7.47 -27.57
CA ASN A 254 -8.75 8.34 -27.00
C ASN A 254 -9.22 9.79 -26.77
N SER A 255 -9.93 10.37 -27.75
CA SER A 255 -10.39 11.75 -27.71
C SER A 255 -11.75 11.96 -27.03
N ASN A 256 -12.36 10.92 -26.44
CA ASN A 256 -13.72 11.00 -25.90
C ASN A 256 -13.73 11.84 -24.63
N THR A 257 -14.24 13.07 -24.67
CA THR A 257 -14.26 13.98 -23.53
C THR A 257 -15.47 13.74 -22.64
N THR A 258 -16.67 13.89 -23.20
CA THR A 258 -17.96 13.80 -22.48
C THR A 258 -18.95 12.81 -23.07
N GLY A 259 -18.60 12.12 -24.16
CA GLY A 259 -19.47 11.12 -24.79
C GLY A 259 -19.84 9.98 -23.83
N THR A 260 -21.06 9.46 -23.99
CA THR A 260 -21.67 8.49 -23.06
C THR A 260 -22.15 7.23 -23.76
N GLY A 261 -22.13 6.10 -23.05
CA GLY A 261 -22.70 4.84 -23.50
C GLY A 261 -22.03 4.27 -24.76
N ASN A 262 -20.74 4.53 -24.98
CA ASN A 262 -20.02 4.02 -26.14
C ASN A 262 -19.33 2.68 -25.85
N SER A 263 -19.33 1.78 -26.82
CA SER A 263 -18.64 0.49 -26.78
C SER A 263 -17.64 0.40 -27.91
N PHE A 264 -16.35 0.62 -27.62
CA PHE A 264 -15.26 0.61 -28.61
C PHE A 264 -14.30 -0.53 -28.31
N PHE A 265 -14.17 -1.46 -29.24
CA PHE A 265 -13.37 -2.67 -29.12
C PHE A 265 -12.47 -2.81 -30.34
N GLY A 266 -11.19 -2.50 -30.17
CA GLY A 266 -10.17 -2.53 -31.22
C GLY A 266 -9.14 -1.41 -31.05
N GLN A 267 -7.95 -1.60 -31.62
CA GLN A 267 -6.96 -0.54 -31.68
C GLN A 267 -7.52 0.65 -32.45
N ALA A 268 -7.46 1.85 -31.85
CA ALA A 268 -7.99 3.11 -32.38
C ALA A 268 -9.47 3.08 -32.81
N ALA A 269 -10.29 2.18 -32.26
CA ALA A 269 -11.74 2.22 -32.45
C ALA A 269 -12.31 3.50 -31.82
N GLY A 270 -13.08 4.27 -32.58
CA GLY A 270 -13.64 5.56 -32.13
C GLY A 270 -12.60 6.58 -31.68
N LEU A 271 -11.37 6.53 -32.21
CA LEU A 271 -10.23 7.34 -31.78
C LEU A 271 -10.58 8.83 -31.56
N SER A 272 -11.24 9.44 -32.54
CA SER A 272 -11.56 10.87 -32.57
C SER A 272 -12.92 11.22 -31.98
N ASN A 273 -13.63 10.26 -31.36
CA ASN A 273 -14.95 10.53 -30.77
C ASN A 273 -14.76 11.55 -29.66
N THR A 274 -15.44 12.69 -29.69
CA THR A 274 -15.32 13.73 -28.66
C THR A 274 -16.55 13.72 -27.76
N THR A 275 -17.74 13.92 -28.33
CA THR A 275 -19.02 13.98 -27.62
C THR A 275 -20.05 12.98 -28.15
N GLY A 276 -19.70 12.21 -29.19
CA GLY A 276 -20.57 11.17 -29.72
C GLY A 276 -20.99 10.16 -28.66
N ALA A 277 -22.22 9.66 -28.75
CA ALA A 277 -22.85 8.83 -27.74
C ALA A 277 -23.61 7.64 -28.34
N SER A 278 -23.75 6.59 -27.54
CA SER A 278 -24.46 5.36 -27.90
C SER A 278 -23.92 4.65 -29.15
N ASN A 279 -22.60 4.76 -29.40
CA ASN A 279 -21.96 4.10 -30.54
C ASN A 279 -21.38 2.73 -30.15
N SER A 280 -21.41 1.78 -31.08
CA SER A 280 -20.86 0.42 -30.94
C SER A 280 -19.86 0.16 -32.07
N PHE A 281 -18.56 0.29 -31.79
CA PHE A 281 -17.48 0.11 -32.76
C PHE A 281 -16.62 -1.10 -32.40
N PHE A 282 -16.69 -2.16 -33.20
CA PHE A 282 -15.99 -3.42 -32.97
C PHE A 282 -15.09 -3.74 -34.16
N GLY A 283 -13.80 -3.50 -34.02
CA GLY A 283 -12.79 -3.72 -35.05
C GLY A 283 -11.65 -2.69 -34.94
N GLY A 284 -10.47 -3.06 -35.44
CA GLY A 284 -9.36 -2.11 -35.52
C GLY A 284 -9.74 -0.92 -36.41
N ILE A 285 -9.59 0.30 -35.88
CA ILE A 285 -9.83 1.55 -36.59
C ILE A 285 -11.31 1.70 -37.04
N ALA A 286 -12.23 0.97 -36.42
CA ALA A 286 -13.67 1.13 -36.67
C ALA A 286 -14.14 2.51 -36.16
N GLY A 287 -14.83 3.27 -37.01
CA GLY A 287 -15.32 4.60 -36.67
C GLY A 287 -14.23 5.60 -36.23
N GLN A 288 -12.99 5.44 -36.69
CA GLN A 288 -11.84 6.23 -36.22
C GLN A 288 -12.09 7.74 -36.24
N SER A 289 -12.66 8.25 -37.34
CA SER A 289 -12.91 9.69 -37.51
C SER A 289 -14.22 10.19 -36.88
N ASN A 290 -14.99 9.34 -36.20
CA ASN A 290 -16.27 9.76 -35.60
C ASN A 290 -15.97 10.84 -34.57
N THR A 291 -16.60 12.02 -34.67
CA THR A 291 -16.40 13.11 -33.71
C THR A 291 -17.62 13.25 -32.82
N THR A 292 -18.77 13.55 -33.42
CA THR A 292 -20.03 13.79 -32.71
C THR A 292 -21.18 12.88 -33.16
N GLY A 293 -20.94 11.99 -34.12
CA GLY A 293 -21.94 11.03 -34.60
C GLY A 293 -22.49 10.15 -33.47
N LEU A 294 -23.79 9.86 -33.55
CA LEU A 294 -24.57 9.18 -32.53
C LEU A 294 -25.19 7.88 -33.06
N ARG A 295 -25.38 6.90 -32.16
CA ARG A 295 -26.17 5.69 -32.42
C ARG A 295 -25.70 4.88 -33.63
N ASN A 296 -24.39 4.84 -33.88
CA ASN A 296 -23.81 4.07 -34.97
C ASN A 296 -23.35 2.68 -34.50
N SER A 297 -23.51 1.68 -35.36
CA SER A 297 -23.11 0.29 -35.14
C SER A 297 -22.14 -0.14 -36.23
N PHE A 298 -20.84 -0.16 -35.92
CA PHE A 298 -19.77 -0.50 -36.87
C PHE A 298 -19.04 -1.76 -36.43
N PHE A 299 -19.13 -2.82 -37.23
CA PHE A 299 -18.55 -4.12 -36.93
C PHE A 299 -17.64 -4.58 -38.07
N GLY A 300 -16.33 -4.60 -37.82
CA GLY A 300 -15.28 -4.95 -38.77
C GLY A 300 -14.11 -3.97 -38.72
N THR A 301 -12.93 -4.44 -39.15
CA THR A 301 -11.76 -3.58 -39.30
C THR A 301 -12.03 -2.51 -40.37
N THR A 302 -11.66 -1.26 -40.10
CA THR A 302 -11.88 -0.06 -40.95
C THR A 302 -13.34 0.21 -41.35
N THR A 303 -14.31 -0.32 -40.61
CA THR A 303 -15.74 -0.07 -40.86
C THR A 303 -16.12 1.35 -40.44
N GLY A 304 -16.84 2.08 -41.29
CA GLY A 304 -17.25 3.47 -41.02
C GLY A 304 -16.09 4.43 -40.73
N ILE A 305 -14.89 4.12 -41.23
CA ILE A 305 -13.63 4.78 -40.83
C ILE A 305 -13.66 6.31 -41.01
N GLN A 306 -14.33 6.80 -42.05
CA GLN A 306 -14.44 8.23 -42.37
C GLN A 306 -15.68 8.92 -41.76
N ASN A 307 -16.54 8.21 -41.02
CA ASN A 307 -17.74 8.83 -40.44
C ASN A 307 -17.31 9.90 -39.44
N THR A 308 -17.81 11.13 -39.56
CA THR A 308 -17.51 12.22 -38.63
C THR A 308 -18.74 12.57 -37.79
N THR A 309 -19.84 12.94 -38.43
CA THR A 309 -21.08 13.42 -37.78
C THR A 309 -22.32 12.61 -38.16
N GLY A 310 -22.17 11.60 -39.03
CA GLY A 310 -23.27 10.73 -39.44
C GLY A 310 -23.86 9.97 -38.26
N ASN A 311 -25.19 9.84 -38.24
CA ASN A 311 -25.95 9.22 -37.16
C ASN A 311 -26.72 7.99 -37.63
N ASP A 312 -27.07 7.11 -36.70
CA ASP A 312 -28.03 6.03 -36.94
C ASP A 312 -27.61 5.08 -38.08
N ASN A 313 -26.30 4.87 -38.26
CA ASN A 313 -25.76 4.00 -39.30
C ASN A 313 -25.43 2.60 -38.78
N SER A 314 -25.62 1.60 -39.65
CA SER A 314 -25.44 0.18 -39.35
C SER A 314 -24.51 -0.47 -40.37
N PHE A 315 -23.22 -0.57 -40.06
CA PHE A 315 -22.19 -1.09 -40.96
C PHE A 315 -21.56 -2.37 -40.41
N PHE A 316 -21.57 -3.43 -41.23
CA PHE A 316 -21.12 -4.77 -40.84
C PHE A 316 -20.28 -5.38 -41.97
N GLY A 317 -18.99 -5.64 -41.68
CA GLY A 317 -18.02 -6.17 -42.63
C GLY A 317 -16.79 -5.27 -42.71
N ARG A 318 -15.62 -5.88 -42.98
CA ARG A 318 -14.36 -5.15 -43.14
C ARG A 318 -14.49 -4.09 -44.24
N GLY A 319 -14.20 -2.84 -43.90
CA GLY A 319 -14.30 -1.68 -44.78
C GLY A 319 -15.72 -1.29 -45.19
N ALA A 320 -16.75 -1.84 -44.55
CA ALA A 320 -18.13 -1.46 -44.87
C ALA A 320 -18.40 0.01 -44.51
N GLY A 321 -19.11 0.73 -45.38
CA GLY A 321 -19.44 2.15 -45.21
C GLY A 321 -18.22 3.06 -45.10
N GLY A 322 -17.08 2.65 -45.67
CA GLY A 322 -15.82 3.37 -45.57
C GLY A 322 -15.84 4.77 -46.17
N THR A 323 -16.76 5.06 -47.09
CA THR A 323 -16.94 6.38 -47.72
C THR A 323 -17.88 7.30 -46.94
N ASN A 324 -18.70 6.78 -46.02
CA ASN A 324 -19.66 7.59 -45.27
C ASN A 324 -18.93 8.61 -44.38
N THR A 325 -19.26 9.89 -44.51
CA THR A 325 -18.71 10.99 -43.72
C THR A 325 -19.78 11.61 -42.83
N THR A 326 -20.88 12.08 -43.43
CA THR A 326 -21.98 12.76 -42.73
C THR A 326 -23.34 12.11 -42.95
N GLY A 327 -23.41 11.10 -43.82
CA GLY A 327 -24.62 10.34 -44.11
C GLY A 327 -25.19 9.65 -42.88
N SER A 328 -26.51 9.55 -42.83
CA SER A 328 -27.28 9.07 -41.68
C SER A 328 -28.40 8.12 -42.08
N GLY A 329 -28.72 7.18 -41.20
CA GLY A 329 -29.74 6.16 -41.45
C GLY A 329 -29.32 5.16 -42.53
N ASN A 330 -28.03 4.97 -42.76
CA ASN A 330 -27.52 4.10 -43.80
C ASN A 330 -27.19 2.70 -43.27
N THR A 331 -27.32 1.69 -44.13
CA THR A 331 -26.96 0.31 -43.82
C THR A 331 -25.97 -0.23 -44.85
N ALA A 332 -24.86 -0.81 -44.41
CA ALA A 332 -23.86 -1.43 -45.26
C ALA A 332 -23.49 -2.79 -44.68
N VAL A 333 -23.88 -3.89 -45.32
CA VAL A 333 -23.64 -5.25 -44.83
C VAL A 333 -22.88 -6.05 -45.88
N GLY A 334 -21.60 -6.32 -45.62
CA GLY A 334 -20.73 -7.08 -46.50
C GLY A 334 -19.29 -6.57 -46.48
N HIS A 335 -18.35 -7.43 -46.87
CA HIS A 335 -16.97 -7.01 -47.09
C HIS A 335 -16.94 -5.93 -48.19
N LEU A 336 -16.39 -4.75 -47.86
CA LEU A 336 -16.31 -3.58 -48.76
C LEU A 336 -17.66 -3.13 -49.36
N SER A 337 -18.80 -3.43 -48.71
CA SER A 337 -20.07 -2.79 -49.10
C SER A 337 -20.03 -1.30 -48.75
N ASP A 338 -20.38 -0.41 -49.67
CA ASP A 338 -20.15 1.03 -49.47
C ASP A 338 -21.22 1.91 -50.15
N PHE A 339 -21.00 3.22 -50.03
CA PHE A 339 -21.78 4.30 -50.62
C PHE A 339 -20.95 4.99 -51.69
N LEU A 340 -21.59 5.45 -52.76
CA LEU A 340 -20.89 6.20 -53.82
C LEU A 340 -20.39 7.57 -53.32
N VAL A 341 -21.13 8.20 -52.40
CA VAL A 341 -20.81 9.50 -51.80
C VAL A 341 -21.06 9.46 -50.29
N GLY A 342 -20.35 10.31 -49.54
CA GLY A 342 -20.30 10.22 -48.08
C GLY A 342 -21.50 10.80 -47.31
N ASN A 343 -22.47 11.38 -47.98
CA ASN A 343 -23.61 12.11 -47.38
C ASN A 343 -24.98 11.55 -47.80
N LEU A 344 -25.04 10.29 -48.24
CA LEU A 344 -26.31 9.64 -48.54
C LEU A 344 -27.17 9.49 -47.28
N GLN A 345 -28.48 9.45 -47.46
CA GLN A 345 -29.46 9.27 -46.39
C GLN A 345 -30.35 8.07 -46.71
N ASN A 346 -30.66 7.23 -45.72
CA ASN A 346 -31.55 6.08 -45.91
C ASN A 346 -31.13 5.20 -47.11
N ALA A 347 -29.82 4.99 -47.25
CA ALA A 347 -29.23 4.17 -48.30
C ALA A 347 -28.79 2.83 -47.73
N THR A 348 -29.11 1.74 -48.43
CA THR A 348 -28.78 0.38 -47.99
C THR A 348 -27.99 -0.35 -49.06
N ALA A 349 -26.82 -0.88 -48.71
CA ALA A 349 -26.01 -1.76 -49.54
C ALA A 349 -25.82 -3.10 -48.82
N ILE A 350 -26.27 -4.21 -49.41
CA ILE A 350 -26.15 -5.55 -48.81
C ILE A 350 -25.46 -6.48 -49.81
N GLY A 351 -24.33 -7.08 -49.42
CA GLY A 351 -23.52 -7.99 -50.22
C GLY A 351 -22.05 -7.57 -50.27
N ASN A 352 -21.14 -8.54 -50.51
CA ASN A 352 -19.73 -8.24 -50.74
C ASN A 352 -19.58 -7.25 -51.91
N ARG A 353 -18.95 -6.10 -51.65
CA ARG A 353 -18.76 -5.00 -52.62
C ARG A 353 -20.06 -4.40 -53.19
N ALA A 354 -21.21 -4.59 -52.56
CA ALA A 354 -22.42 -3.85 -52.92
C ALA A 354 -22.15 -2.33 -52.81
N LEU A 355 -22.63 -1.55 -53.77
CA LEU A 355 -22.43 -0.08 -53.80
C LEU A 355 -23.76 0.60 -54.08
N VAL A 356 -24.23 1.42 -53.13
CA VAL A 356 -25.45 2.22 -53.32
C VAL A 356 -25.11 3.66 -53.69
N GLY A 357 -25.73 4.14 -54.76
CA GLY A 357 -25.37 5.41 -55.39
C GLY A 357 -26.15 6.64 -54.93
N GLN A 358 -27.27 6.44 -54.23
CA GLN A 358 -28.21 7.51 -53.93
C GLN A 358 -29.01 7.23 -52.64
N SER A 359 -29.60 8.28 -52.09
CA SER A 359 -30.47 8.21 -50.91
C SER A 359 -31.76 7.42 -51.19
N ASN A 360 -32.41 6.94 -50.14
CA ASN A 360 -33.70 6.23 -50.20
C ASN A 360 -33.69 5.03 -51.16
N SER A 361 -32.57 4.30 -51.19
CA SER A 361 -32.36 3.21 -52.15
C SER A 361 -31.70 2.02 -51.49
N LEU A 362 -32.06 0.83 -51.97
CA LEU A 362 -31.46 -0.45 -51.60
C LEU A 362 -30.76 -1.04 -52.82
N VAL A 363 -29.48 -1.38 -52.67
CA VAL A 363 -28.73 -2.23 -53.60
C VAL A 363 -28.43 -3.55 -52.91
N LEU A 364 -28.90 -4.65 -53.51
CA LEU A 364 -28.73 -6.00 -53.01
C LEU A 364 -27.83 -6.79 -53.97
N GLY A 365 -26.59 -6.99 -53.55
CA GLY A 365 -25.56 -7.69 -54.29
C GLY A 365 -24.52 -6.78 -54.97
N SER A 366 -23.44 -7.40 -55.45
CA SER A 366 -22.42 -6.75 -56.27
C SER A 366 -22.85 -6.60 -57.73
N ILE A 367 -22.28 -5.61 -58.41
CA ILE A 367 -22.42 -5.40 -59.86
C ILE A 367 -21.04 -5.58 -60.49
N ASN A 368 -20.91 -6.42 -61.52
CA ASN A 368 -19.64 -6.68 -62.19
C ASN A 368 -18.99 -5.36 -62.67
N GLY A 369 -17.72 -5.14 -62.33
CA GLY A 369 -16.97 -3.93 -62.67
C GLY A 369 -17.21 -2.72 -61.76
N VAL A 370 -18.14 -2.81 -60.81
CA VAL A 370 -18.44 -1.74 -59.84
C VAL A 370 -17.82 -2.07 -58.49
N ASN A 371 -17.20 -1.07 -57.83
CA ASN A 371 -16.60 -1.21 -56.49
C ASN A 371 -15.60 -2.40 -56.39
N GLY A 372 -14.93 -2.72 -57.50
CA GLY A 372 -13.97 -3.82 -57.59
C GLY A 372 -14.59 -5.22 -57.58
N ALA A 373 -15.90 -5.38 -57.82
CA ALA A 373 -16.52 -6.68 -57.97
C ALA A 373 -16.22 -7.29 -59.35
N THR A 374 -16.01 -8.61 -59.38
CA THR A 374 -15.65 -9.38 -60.59
C THR A 374 -16.82 -10.14 -61.20
N ALA A 375 -17.97 -10.11 -60.55
CA ALA A 375 -19.19 -10.78 -60.97
C ALA A 375 -20.40 -10.06 -60.38
N ASP A 376 -21.53 -10.25 -61.06
CA ASP A 376 -22.82 -9.86 -60.55
C ASP A 376 -23.30 -10.84 -59.48
N THR A 377 -23.98 -10.33 -58.47
CA THR A 377 -24.73 -11.18 -57.53
C THR A 377 -26.11 -11.45 -58.08
N THR A 378 -26.52 -12.72 -58.08
CA THR A 378 -27.91 -13.12 -58.30
C THR A 378 -28.63 -13.25 -56.96
N VAL A 379 -29.82 -12.67 -56.85
CA VAL A 379 -30.68 -12.74 -55.65
C VAL A 379 -31.68 -13.90 -55.80
N GLY A 380 -31.69 -14.83 -54.83
CA GLY A 380 -32.67 -15.90 -54.74
C GLY A 380 -33.68 -15.65 -53.63
N ILE A 381 -34.98 -15.82 -53.91
CA ILE A 381 -36.07 -15.82 -52.93
C ILE A 381 -36.82 -17.15 -53.04
N GLY A 382 -36.80 -17.96 -51.98
CA GLY A 382 -37.38 -19.32 -52.01
C GLY A 382 -36.55 -20.35 -52.78
N THR A 383 -35.33 -20.00 -53.21
CA THR A 383 -34.39 -20.88 -53.91
C THR A 383 -32.97 -20.67 -53.39
N THR A 384 -32.21 -21.76 -53.20
CA THR A 384 -30.81 -21.74 -52.78
C THR A 384 -29.83 -21.70 -53.96
N THR A 385 -30.32 -21.94 -55.17
CA THR A 385 -29.53 -21.97 -56.41
C THR A 385 -30.23 -21.11 -57.46
N PRO A 386 -30.23 -19.78 -57.29
CA PRO A 386 -30.88 -18.92 -58.26
C PRO A 386 -30.17 -19.02 -59.62
N ASN A 387 -30.91 -18.87 -60.72
CA ASN A 387 -30.38 -19.09 -62.06
C ASN A 387 -29.38 -17.97 -62.38
N THR A 388 -28.17 -18.32 -62.84
CA THR A 388 -27.11 -17.35 -63.16
C THR A 388 -27.51 -16.36 -64.26
N ASN A 389 -28.53 -16.68 -65.06
CA ASN A 389 -29.07 -15.79 -66.09
C ASN A 389 -30.11 -14.79 -65.55
N SER A 390 -30.43 -14.85 -64.26
CA SER A 390 -31.37 -13.95 -63.60
C SER A 390 -30.64 -13.05 -62.60
N LYS A 391 -31.09 -11.80 -62.46
CA LYS A 391 -30.69 -10.93 -61.34
C LYS A 391 -31.50 -11.24 -60.08
N LEU A 392 -32.76 -11.63 -60.27
CA LEU A 392 -33.69 -12.03 -59.22
C LEU A 392 -34.41 -13.32 -59.66
N HIS A 393 -34.29 -14.39 -58.87
CA HIS A 393 -35.04 -15.64 -59.03
C HIS A 393 -35.95 -15.84 -57.83
N VAL A 394 -37.27 -15.79 -58.05
CA VAL A 394 -38.28 -16.09 -57.04
C VAL A 394 -38.92 -17.45 -57.31
N ASN A 395 -38.73 -18.41 -56.42
CA ASN A 395 -39.47 -19.67 -56.40
C ASN A 395 -40.71 -19.51 -55.52
N GLY A 396 -41.78 -18.97 -56.11
CA GLY A 396 -43.01 -18.62 -55.42
C GLY A 396 -43.82 -17.56 -56.18
N THR A 397 -44.79 -16.93 -55.50
CA THR A 397 -45.65 -15.90 -56.08
C THR A 397 -45.15 -14.50 -55.79
N ILE A 398 -45.17 -13.62 -56.79
CA ILE A 398 -44.98 -12.17 -56.61
C ILE A 398 -46.37 -11.50 -56.70
N ARG A 399 -46.75 -10.71 -55.70
CA ARG A 399 -47.98 -9.92 -55.70
C ARG A 399 -47.65 -8.43 -55.66
N VAL A 400 -48.16 -7.67 -56.61
CA VAL A 400 -48.10 -6.20 -56.63
C VAL A 400 -49.52 -5.67 -56.41
N THR A 401 -49.70 -4.78 -55.42
CA THR A 401 -50.99 -4.15 -55.10
C THR A 401 -50.83 -2.65 -55.25
N ASN A 402 -51.76 -1.98 -55.93
CA ASN A 402 -51.74 -0.52 -56.17
C ASN A 402 -50.42 -0.01 -56.79
N GLY A 403 -49.82 -0.77 -57.70
CA GLY A 403 -48.56 -0.42 -58.37
C GLY A 403 -48.38 -1.14 -59.71
N ALA A 404 -47.33 -0.77 -60.45
CA ALA A 404 -46.99 -1.35 -61.76
C ALA A 404 -45.62 -2.03 -61.72
N VAL A 405 -45.44 -3.06 -62.57
CA VAL A 405 -44.14 -3.66 -62.84
C VAL A 405 -43.57 -3.00 -64.10
N TYR A 406 -42.45 -2.29 -63.96
CA TYR A 406 -41.74 -1.70 -65.09
C TYR A 406 -40.65 -2.66 -65.56
N ILE A 407 -40.71 -3.05 -66.84
CA ILE A 407 -39.69 -3.89 -67.49
C ILE A 407 -39.03 -3.02 -68.54
N THR A 408 -37.73 -2.81 -68.35
CA THR A 408 -36.89 -2.04 -69.26
C THR A 408 -35.78 -2.95 -69.77
N ASN A 409 -35.47 -2.84 -71.06
CA ASN A 409 -34.27 -3.34 -71.75
C ASN A 409 -33.58 -4.59 -71.14
N PRO A 410 -33.78 -5.80 -71.71
CA PRO A 410 -34.66 -6.14 -72.83
C PRO A 410 -36.12 -6.29 -72.39
N ASN A 411 -37.03 -5.64 -73.13
CA ASN A 411 -38.46 -5.45 -72.84
C ASN A 411 -39.33 -6.73 -72.98
N THR A 412 -38.83 -7.91 -72.58
CA THR A 412 -39.57 -9.18 -72.78
C THR A 412 -40.06 -9.74 -71.45
N VAL A 413 -41.35 -10.07 -71.38
CA VAL A 413 -41.91 -10.95 -70.34
C VAL A 413 -42.05 -12.35 -70.92
N ILE A 414 -41.49 -13.35 -70.26
CA ILE A 414 -41.70 -14.75 -70.65
C ILE A 414 -42.72 -15.35 -69.69
N ILE A 415 -43.78 -15.95 -70.24
CA ILE A 415 -44.80 -16.66 -69.49
C ILE A 415 -44.79 -18.12 -69.93
N THR A 416 -44.79 -19.02 -68.96
CA THR A 416 -44.77 -20.47 -69.16
C THR A 416 -46.13 -21.06 -68.84
N SER A 417 -46.67 -21.90 -69.72
CA SER A 417 -47.87 -22.68 -69.46
C SER A 417 -47.58 -23.90 -68.57
N PRO A 418 -48.59 -24.50 -67.92
CA PRO A 418 -48.39 -25.70 -67.09
C PRO A 418 -47.76 -26.90 -67.81
N ASN A 419 -47.89 -26.98 -69.13
CA ASN A 419 -47.27 -28.01 -69.96
C ASN A 419 -45.89 -27.63 -70.53
N GLY A 420 -45.30 -26.51 -70.08
CA GLY A 420 -43.93 -26.11 -70.40
C GLY A 420 -43.73 -25.31 -71.69
N ALA A 421 -44.80 -24.87 -72.36
CA ALA A 421 -44.67 -23.98 -73.51
C ALA A 421 -44.46 -22.53 -73.05
N CYS A 422 -43.56 -21.80 -73.69
CA CYS A 422 -43.17 -20.45 -73.27
C CYS A 422 -43.46 -19.42 -74.35
N TRP A 423 -44.01 -18.29 -73.93
CA TRP A 423 -44.37 -17.18 -74.80
C TRP A 423 -43.74 -15.88 -74.30
N GLY A 424 -43.11 -15.15 -75.21
CA GLY A 424 -42.58 -13.82 -74.98
C GLY A 424 -43.63 -12.76 -75.28
N ILE A 425 -43.71 -11.73 -74.44
CA ILE A 425 -44.49 -10.52 -74.65
C ILE A 425 -43.51 -9.35 -74.75
N THR A 426 -43.57 -8.59 -75.85
CA THR A 426 -42.71 -7.43 -76.09
C THR A 426 -43.50 -6.20 -76.50
N VAL A 427 -42.91 -5.03 -76.24
CA VAL A 427 -43.35 -3.75 -76.78
C VAL A 427 -42.24 -3.20 -77.68
N ASN A 428 -42.56 -2.93 -78.95
CA ASN A 428 -41.60 -2.41 -79.91
C ASN A 428 -41.37 -0.90 -79.75
N ASN A 429 -40.45 -0.33 -80.54
CA ASN A 429 -40.11 1.10 -80.46
C ASN A 429 -41.27 2.06 -80.81
N SER A 430 -42.33 1.58 -81.48
CA SER A 430 -43.54 2.37 -81.74
C SER A 430 -44.62 2.19 -80.67
N GLY A 431 -44.33 1.48 -79.57
CA GLY A 431 -45.28 1.20 -78.50
C GLY A 431 -46.26 0.06 -78.81
N ALA A 432 -46.07 -0.70 -79.89
CA ALA A 432 -46.95 -1.80 -80.25
C ALA A 432 -46.60 -3.07 -79.45
N LEU A 433 -47.62 -3.68 -78.85
CA LEU A 433 -47.53 -4.96 -78.15
C LEU A 433 -47.47 -6.12 -79.16
N SER A 434 -46.57 -7.08 -78.96
CA SER A 434 -46.47 -8.30 -79.75
C SER A 434 -46.17 -9.52 -78.88
N THR A 435 -46.52 -10.72 -79.38
CA THR A 435 -46.21 -11.99 -78.71
C THR A 435 -45.53 -12.97 -79.67
N PHE A 436 -44.68 -13.85 -79.15
CA PHE A 436 -43.95 -14.85 -79.94
C PHE A 436 -43.62 -16.10 -79.10
N PRO A 437 -43.52 -17.29 -79.71
CA PRO A 437 -43.09 -18.50 -79.00
C PRO A 437 -41.59 -18.45 -78.65
N VAL A 438 -41.22 -18.93 -77.46
CA VAL A 438 -39.83 -19.01 -76.97
C VAL A 438 -39.40 -20.48 -76.87
N ASN A 439 -38.29 -20.86 -77.52
CA ASN A 439 -37.75 -22.21 -77.49
C ASN A 439 -36.20 -22.18 -77.57
N PRO A 440 -35.46 -22.79 -76.62
CA PRO A 440 -35.94 -23.48 -75.43
C PRO A 440 -36.50 -22.53 -74.37
N CYS A 441 -37.35 -23.05 -73.47
CA CYS A 441 -37.80 -22.27 -72.33
C CYS A 441 -36.67 -22.11 -71.30
N PRO A 442 -36.40 -20.88 -70.80
CA PRO A 442 -35.27 -20.59 -69.92
C PRO A 442 -35.39 -21.08 -68.47
#